data_AF-A0A517M9N1-F1
#
_entry.id   AF-A0A517M9N1-F1
#
_cell.length_a   1.000
_cell.length_b   1.000
_cell.length_c   1.000
_cell.angle_alpha   90.00
_cell.angle_beta   90.00
_cell.angle_gamma   90.00
#
_symmetry.space_group_name_H-M   'P 1'
#
loop_
_entity.id
_entity.type
_entity.pdbx_description
1 polymer ?
#
loop_
_entity_poly.entity_id
_entity_poly.type
_entity_poly.pdbx_seq_one_letter_code
_entity_poly.pdbx_strand_id
1 'polypeptide(L)'
;MRLITAICLLTLIGCGESSPNPNALMINTPEPEPPRLTDPGALSELPDELAYLTEPALEYGRFQFDDTIFDFLESATPQQMEELAAVAERVRINDHYPDVNRFLDKHPITDHEQTACLYFLFLVLDYADLSFEPPIE
;
A
#
# COMPACT_ATOMS: atom_id res chain seq x y z
N MET A 1 21.35 -22.61 63.59
CA MET A 1 22.48 -23.50 63.26
C MET A 1 22.45 -23.73 61.76
N ARG A 2 23.42 -23.42 60.90
CA ARG A 2 24.78 -22.86 60.91
C ARG A 2 24.87 -22.05 59.59
N LEU A 3 25.26 -20.77 59.58
CA LEU A 3 26.63 -20.23 59.59
C LEU A 3 27.51 -20.71 58.41
N ILE A 4 28.20 -19.73 57.79
CA ILE A 4 29.47 -19.78 57.02
C ILE A 4 29.28 -19.74 55.47
N THR A 5 29.46 -18.61 54.78
CA THR A 5 30.68 -17.82 54.46
C THR A 5 31.48 -18.38 53.27
N ALA A 6 31.55 -17.61 52.18
CA ALA A 6 32.71 -17.38 51.30
C ALA A 6 32.23 -16.40 50.20
N ILE A 7 32.50 -15.09 50.24
CA ILE A 7 33.78 -14.42 50.01
C ILE A 7 34.53 -15.03 48.81
N CYS A 8 34.27 -14.47 47.63
CA CYS A 8 35.31 -14.30 46.62
C CYS A 8 35.45 -12.81 46.35
N LEU A 9 36.46 -12.24 47.01
CA LEU A 9 37.05 -10.95 46.73
C LEU A 9 37.96 -11.09 45.50
N LEU A 10 38.15 -9.98 44.78
CA LEU A 10 39.18 -9.68 43.77
C LEU A 10 38.85 -10.05 42.32
N THR A 11 38.56 -9.03 41.50
CA THR A 11 39.59 -8.48 40.60
C THR A 11 39.27 -7.02 40.30
N LEU A 12 40.27 -6.18 40.59
CA LEU A 12 40.39 -4.76 40.30
C LEU A 12 40.82 -4.55 38.83
N ILE A 13 40.65 -3.32 38.35
CA ILE A 13 41.31 -2.68 37.17
C ILE A 13 40.52 -2.76 35.85
N GLY A 14 39.85 -1.65 35.57
CA GLY A 14 40.18 -0.80 34.42
C GLY A 14 39.80 -1.30 33.03
N CYS A 15 38.76 -0.68 32.47
CA CYS A 15 38.79 -0.12 31.12
C CYS A 15 37.74 0.99 31.05
N GLY A 16 38.18 2.22 31.24
CA GLY A 16 37.46 3.38 30.74
C GLY A 16 37.64 3.40 29.23
N GLU A 17 36.74 2.72 28.51
CA GLU A 17 36.55 2.96 27.09
C GLU A 17 35.17 3.56 26.94
N SER A 18 35.15 4.89 26.89
CA SER A 18 34.02 5.67 26.40
C SER A 18 33.83 5.31 24.93
N SER A 19 33.15 4.19 24.69
CA SER A 19 32.79 3.74 23.36
C SER A 19 31.84 4.77 22.75
N PRO A 20 32.19 5.45 21.65
CA PRO A 20 31.21 6.25 20.94
C PRO A 20 30.11 5.31 20.45
N ASN A 21 28.89 5.53 20.93
CA ASN A 21 27.71 4.82 20.45
C ASN A 21 27.66 4.93 18.91
N PRO A 22 27.83 3.83 18.15
CA PRO A 22 27.80 3.87 16.70
C PRO A 22 26.37 4.03 16.14
N ASN A 23 25.35 4.18 16.99
CA ASN A 23 23.95 4.36 16.57
C ASN A 23 23.53 5.83 16.37
N ALA A 24 24.48 6.77 16.33
CA ALA A 24 24.17 8.13 15.91
C ALA A 24 24.13 8.18 14.38
N LEU A 25 22.95 8.41 13.82
CA LEU A 25 22.63 8.63 12.40
C LEU A 25 22.11 7.40 11.63
N MET A 26 21.12 6.70 12.19
CA MET A 26 20.00 6.28 11.32
C MET A 26 19.26 7.56 10.91
N ILE A 27 19.78 8.22 9.88
CA ILE A 27 19.06 9.29 9.20
C ILE A 27 17.82 8.58 8.64
N ASN A 28 16.65 8.80 9.26
CA ASN A 28 15.37 8.47 8.66
C ASN A 28 15.27 9.30 7.39
N THR A 29 15.93 8.81 6.34
CA THR A 29 15.83 9.37 5.00
C THR A 29 14.39 9.10 4.64
N PRO A 30 13.54 10.12 4.49
CA PRO A 30 12.17 9.87 4.04
C PRO A 30 12.29 9.06 2.77
N GLU A 31 11.73 7.86 2.82
CA GLU A 31 11.73 6.96 1.68
C GLU A 31 11.16 7.76 0.50
N PRO A 32 11.85 7.82 -0.66
CA PRO A 32 11.40 8.63 -1.76
C PRO A 32 10.00 8.17 -2.16
N GLU A 33 8.99 9.01 -1.90
CA GLU A 33 7.62 8.79 -2.34
C GLU A 33 7.65 8.38 -3.82
N PRO A 34 7.02 7.26 -4.19
CA PRO A 34 7.02 6.81 -5.57
C PRO A 34 6.44 7.93 -6.47
N PRO A 35 7.00 8.14 -7.66
CA PRO A 35 6.58 9.22 -8.54
C PRO A 35 5.08 9.09 -8.84
N ARG A 36 4.33 10.18 -8.66
CA ARG A 36 2.91 10.22 -9.00
C ARG A 36 2.76 10.12 -10.52
N LEU A 37 2.08 9.08 -10.99
CA LEU A 37 1.71 8.95 -12.39
C LEU A 37 0.60 9.96 -12.68
N THR A 38 0.90 10.94 -13.53
CA THR A 38 -0.03 12.03 -13.89
C THR A 38 -0.50 11.95 -15.35
N ASP A 39 0.14 11.08 -16.14
CA ASP A 39 -0.25 10.82 -17.52
C ASP A 39 -1.24 9.65 -17.53
N PRO A 40 -2.50 9.86 -17.98
CA PRO A 40 -3.48 8.79 -18.07
C PRO A 40 -3.10 7.70 -19.07
N GLY A 41 -2.23 7.96 -20.06
CA GLY A 41 -1.75 6.94 -21.01
C GLY A 41 -2.90 6.13 -21.61
N ALA A 42 -2.85 4.80 -21.46
CA ALA A 42 -3.90 3.89 -21.93
C ALA A 42 -5.27 4.15 -21.29
N LEU A 43 -5.34 4.71 -20.07
CA LEU A 43 -6.61 5.04 -19.40
C LEU A 43 -7.37 6.17 -20.12
N SER A 44 -6.72 6.93 -20.99
CA SER A 44 -7.41 7.89 -21.86
C SER A 44 -8.32 7.22 -22.90
N GLU A 45 -8.15 5.91 -23.13
CA GLU A 45 -9.02 5.09 -23.98
C GLU A 45 -10.17 4.41 -23.20
N LEU A 46 -10.31 4.67 -21.89
CA LEU A 46 -11.46 4.18 -21.15
C LEU A 46 -12.76 4.72 -21.77
N PRO A 47 -13.83 3.90 -21.83
CA PRO A 47 -15.16 4.39 -22.15
C PRO A 47 -15.54 5.57 -21.23
N ASP A 48 -16.30 6.53 -21.76
CA ASP A 48 -16.74 7.72 -21.01
C ASP A 48 -17.42 7.35 -19.67
N GLU A 49 -18.14 6.24 -19.66
CA GLU A 49 -18.83 5.68 -18.48
C GLU A 49 -17.85 5.25 -17.37
N LEU A 50 -16.62 4.86 -17.74
CA LEU A 50 -15.55 4.43 -16.85
C LEU A 50 -14.50 5.51 -16.57
N ALA A 51 -14.58 6.68 -17.22
CA ALA A 51 -13.58 7.74 -17.09
C ALA A 51 -13.37 8.25 -15.64
N TYR A 52 -14.35 8.03 -14.77
CA TYR A 52 -14.24 8.35 -13.33
C TYR A 52 -13.24 7.45 -12.57
N LEU A 53 -12.84 6.31 -13.14
CA LEU A 53 -11.86 5.39 -12.56
C LEU A 53 -10.42 5.85 -12.77
N THR A 54 -10.17 6.77 -13.71
CA THR A 54 -8.81 7.20 -14.07
C THR A 54 -8.05 7.79 -12.88
N GLU A 55 -8.66 8.74 -12.15
CA GLU A 55 -8.00 9.39 -11.02
C GLU A 55 -7.79 8.42 -9.83
N PRO A 56 -8.81 7.66 -9.37
CA PRO A 56 -8.61 6.63 -8.35
C PRO A 56 -7.57 5.57 -8.75
N ALA A 57 -7.52 5.17 -10.02
CA ALA A 57 -6.52 4.22 -10.52
C ALA A 57 -5.12 4.79 -10.36
N LEU A 58 -4.87 6.04 -10.77
CA LEU A 58 -3.55 6.65 -10.67
C LEU A 58 -3.13 6.92 -9.22
N GLU A 59 -4.07 7.26 -8.33
CA GLU A 59 -3.76 7.58 -6.93
C GLU A 59 -3.59 6.33 -6.04
N TYR A 60 -4.53 5.38 -6.14
CA TYR A 60 -4.59 4.21 -5.28
C TYR A 60 -4.03 2.94 -5.94
N GLY A 61 -4.04 2.86 -7.27
CA GLY A 61 -3.47 1.74 -8.03
C GLY A 61 -1.94 1.69 -8.06
N ARG A 62 -1.25 2.64 -7.42
CA ARG A 62 0.21 2.62 -7.28
C ARG A 62 0.72 1.59 -6.26
N PHE A 63 -0.15 1.08 -5.39
CA PHE A 63 0.18 0.05 -4.40
C PHE A 63 0.10 -1.33 -5.08
N GLN A 64 1.24 -1.79 -5.63
CA GLN A 64 1.28 -3.01 -6.45
C GLN A 64 1.53 -4.29 -5.65
N PHE A 65 2.12 -4.17 -4.46
CA PHE A 65 2.50 -5.31 -3.63
C PHE A 65 1.60 -5.39 -2.40
N ASP A 66 1.25 -6.60 -1.98
CA ASP A 66 0.44 -6.87 -0.80
C ASP A 66 0.91 -6.07 0.42
N ASP A 67 2.21 -6.08 0.73
CA ASP A 67 2.77 -5.32 1.86
C ASP A 67 2.45 -3.82 1.75
N THR A 68 2.60 -3.23 0.57
CA THR A 68 2.30 -1.81 0.34
C THR A 68 0.80 -1.49 0.38
N ILE A 69 -0.04 -2.44 -0.01
CA ILE A 69 -1.50 -2.31 0.10
C ILE A 69 -1.90 -2.35 1.57
N PHE A 70 -1.38 -3.30 2.35
CA PHE A 70 -1.66 -3.37 3.79
C PHE A 70 -1.15 -2.14 4.54
N ASP A 71 0.08 -1.69 4.28
CA ASP A 71 0.64 -0.48 4.89
C ASP A 71 -0.23 0.75 4.59
N PHE A 72 -0.71 0.88 3.35
CA PHE A 72 -1.66 1.93 2.98
C PHE A 72 -2.98 1.78 3.73
N LEU A 73 -3.62 0.61 3.72
CA LEU A 73 -4.92 0.40 4.36
C LEU A 73 -4.87 0.59 5.88
N GLU A 74 -3.78 0.21 6.55
CA GLU A 74 -3.57 0.45 7.98
C GLU A 74 -3.42 1.95 8.31
N SER A 75 -2.87 2.73 7.38
CA SER A 75 -2.63 4.18 7.54
C SER A 75 -3.66 5.07 6.84
N ALA A 76 -4.63 4.47 6.14
CA ALA A 76 -5.61 5.18 5.33
C ALA A 76 -6.48 6.10 6.19
N THR A 77 -6.64 7.33 5.72
CA THR A 77 -7.52 8.29 6.36
C THR A 77 -9.00 7.92 6.12
N PRO A 78 -9.93 8.35 7.00
CA PRO A 78 -11.35 8.14 6.77
C PRO A 78 -11.84 8.67 5.41
N GLN A 79 -11.25 9.78 4.94
CA GLN A 79 -11.58 10.35 3.63
C GLN A 79 -11.16 9.43 2.48
N GLN A 80 -9.96 8.86 2.52
CA GLN A 80 -9.48 7.93 1.49
C GLN A 80 -10.35 6.66 1.45
N MET A 81 -10.76 6.15 2.63
CA MET A 81 -11.67 5.02 2.71
C MET A 81 -13.07 5.34 2.16
N GLU A 82 -13.58 6.54 2.40
CA GLU A 82 -14.85 7.01 1.83
C GLU A 82 -14.77 7.13 0.30
N GLU A 83 -13.65 7.63 -0.23
CA GLU A 83 -13.41 7.72 -1.68
C GLU A 83 -13.35 6.33 -2.32
N LEU A 84 -12.61 5.38 -1.74
CA LEU A 84 -12.55 3.99 -2.21
C LEU A 84 -13.93 3.31 -2.17
N ALA A 85 -14.68 3.51 -1.09
CA ALA A 85 -16.03 2.98 -0.96
C ALA A 85 -16.98 3.56 -2.02
N ALA A 86 -16.88 4.86 -2.31
CA ALA A 86 -17.67 5.51 -3.34
C ALA A 86 -17.34 4.97 -4.75
N VAL A 87 -16.07 4.68 -5.02
CA VAL A 87 -15.64 4.04 -6.27
C VAL A 87 -16.22 2.63 -6.39
N ALA A 88 -16.04 1.78 -5.37
CA ALA A 88 -16.56 0.41 -5.36
C ALA A 88 -18.09 0.38 -5.56
N GLU A 89 -18.81 1.21 -4.82
CA GLU A 89 -20.27 1.29 -4.90
C GLU A 89 -20.74 1.76 -6.28
N ARG A 90 -20.03 2.72 -6.89
CA ARG A 90 -20.35 3.19 -8.24
C ARG A 90 -20.09 2.11 -9.29
N VAL A 91 -19.01 1.34 -9.18
CA VAL A 91 -18.77 0.19 -10.06
C VAL A 91 -19.90 -0.82 -9.92
N ARG A 92 -20.27 -1.15 -8.68
CA ARG A 92 -21.29 -2.15 -8.34
C ARG A 92 -22.68 -1.79 -8.86
N ILE A 93 -23.16 -0.57 -8.57
CA ILE A 93 -24.52 -0.12 -8.96
C ILE A 93 -24.69 -0.11 -10.48
N ASN A 94 -23.62 0.22 -11.22
CA ASN A 94 -23.69 0.35 -12.67
C ASN A 94 -23.23 -0.91 -13.42
N ASP A 95 -22.91 -1.99 -12.71
CA ASP A 95 -22.38 -3.23 -13.29
C ASP A 95 -21.21 -2.98 -14.25
N HIS A 96 -20.27 -2.12 -13.83
CA HIS A 96 -19.17 -1.66 -14.68
C HIS A 96 -17.96 -2.62 -14.68
N TYR A 97 -17.90 -3.56 -13.73
CA TYR A 97 -16.75 -4.46 -13.60
C TYR A 97 -16.51 -5.37 -14.84
N PRO A 98 -17.54 -5.90 -15.52
CA PRO A 98 -17.36 -6.62 -16.78
C PRO A 98 -16.69 -5.79 -17.89
N ASP A 99 -17.01 -4.49 -17.99
CA ASP A 99 -16.40 -3.61 -18.99
C ASP A 99 -14.97 -3.21 -18.61
N VAL A 100 -14.68 -3.07 -17.32
CA VAL A 100 -13.31 -2.95 -16.81
C VAL A 100 -12.48 -4.17 -17.21
N ASN A 101 -12.98 -5.38 -16.98
CA ASN A 101 -12.27 -6.61 -17.35
C ASN A 101 -12.01 -6.69 -18.86
N ARG A 102 -12.99 -6.32 -19.69
CA ARG A 102 -12.81 -6.24 -21.14
C ARG A 102 -11.73 -5.22 -21.53
N PHE A 103 -11.65 -4.09 -20.83
CA PHE A 103 -10.61 -3.09 -21.05
C PHE A 103 -9.22 -3.64 -20.67
N LEU A 104 -9.10 -4.33 -19.53
CA LEU A 104 -7.86 -4.96 -19.07
C LEU A 104 -7.39 -6.08 -20.02
N ASP A 105 -8.32 -6.84 -20.60
CA ASP A 105 -8.01 -7.86 -21.62
C ASP A 105 -7.45 -7.23 -22.90
N LYS A 106 -7.94 -6.04 -23.29
CA LYS A 106 -7.49 -5.31 -24.46
C LYS A 106 -6.11 -4.65 -24.24
N HIS A 107 -5.84 -4.19 -23.02
CA HIS A 107 -4.61 -3.47 -22.66
C HIS A 107 -3.87 -4.21 -21.54
N PRO A 108 -3.01 -5.19 -21.85
CA PRO A 108 -2.33 -6.00 -20.84
C PRO A 108 -1.56 -5.15 -19.83
N ILE A 109 -1.70 -5.48 -18.54
CA ILE A 109 -1.03 -4.78 -17.43
C ILE A 109 0.51 -4.84 -17.51
N THR A 110 1.06 -5.79 -18.26
CA THR A 110 2.52 -5.93 -18.48
C THR A 110 3.08 -4.87 -19.41
N ASP A 111 2.24 -4.32 -20.28
CA ASP A 111 2.65 -3.46 -21.39
C ASP A 111 2.27 -1.98 -21.13
N HIS A 112 1.33 -1.75 -20.20
CA HIS A 112 0.79 -0.43 -19.88
C HIS A 112 0.75 -0.22 -18.36
N GLU A 113 1.66 0.61 -17.85
CA GLU A 113 1.78 0.93 -16.42
C GLU A 113 0.46 1.48 -15.84
N GLN A 114 -0.22 2.36 -16.56
CA GLN A 114 -1.49 2.92 -16.11
C GLN A 114 -2.62 1.89 -16.08
N THR A 115 -2.58 0.91 -16.98
CA THR A 115 -3.55 -0.20 -16.93
C THR A 115 -3.27 -1.12 -15.76
N ALA A 116 -2.00 -1.31 -15.39
CA ALA A 116 -1.63 -1.98 -14.15
C ALA A 116 -2.21 -1.23 -12.94
N CYS A 117 -2.12 0.10 -12.91
CA CYS A 117 -2.76 0.90 -11.85
C CYS A 117 -4.27 0.66 -11.76
N LEU A 118 -4.98 0.60 -12.88
CA LEU A 118 -6.42 0.26 -12.87
C LEU A 118 -6.65 -1.13 -12.26
N TYR A 119 -5.85 -2.14 -12.64
CA TYR A 119 -5.94 -3.48 -12.05
C TYR A 119 -5.67 -3.48 -10.54
N PHE A 120 -4.61 -2.80 -10.09
CA PHE A 120 -4.24 -2.74 -8.67
C PHE A 120 -5.24 -1.93 -7.83
N LEU A 121 -5.94 -0.95 -8.40
CA LEU A 121 -7.06 -0.31 -7.72
C LEU A 121 -8.11 -1.34 -7.28
N PHE A 122 -8.48 -2.29 -8.16
CA PHE A 122 -9.46 -3.32 -7.80
C PHE A 122 -8.93 -4.30 -6.76
N LEU A 123 -7.62 -4.57 -6.73
CA LEU A 123 -7.01 -5.31 -5.63
C LEU A 123 -7.11 -4.53 -4.31
N VAL A 124 -6.83 -3.22 -4.31
CA VAL A 124 -7.00 -2.38 -3.11
C VAL A 124 -8.44 -2.42 -2.60
N LEU A 125 -9.44 -2.38 -3.49
CA LEU A 125 -10.85 -2.51 -3.10
C LEU A 125 -11.16 -3.88 -2.48
N ASP A 126 -10.62 -4.96 -3.05
CA ASP A 126 -10.79 -6.33 -2.54
C ASP A 126 -10.17 -6.50 -1.15
N TYR A 127 -8.92 -6.06 -0.95
CA TYR A 127 -8.25 -6.09 0.36
C TYR A 127 -8.92 -5.19 1.40
N ALA A 128 -9.63 -4.14 0.96
CA ALA A 128 -10.43 -3.27 1.81
C ALA A 128 -11.82 -3.85 2.18
N ASP A 129 -12.15 -5.06 1.72
CA ASP A 129 -13.47 -5.69 1.88
C ASP A 129 -14.61 -4.84 1.26
N LEU A 130 -14.30 -4.12 0.18
CA LEU A 130 -15.24 -3.27 -0.55
C LEU A 130 -15.76 -3.99 -1.79
N SER A 131 -16.99 -4.50 -1.70
CA SER A 131 -17.63 -5.19 -2.82
C SER A 131 -17.94 -4.24 -3.99
N PHE A 132 -17.38 -4.56 -5.17
CA PHE A 132 -17.64 -3.87 -6.43
C PHE A 132 -18.39 -4.76 -7.45
N GLU A 133 -18.61 -6.04 -7.14
CA GLU A 133 -19.42 -6.96 -7.94
C GLU A 133 -20.88 -6.97 -7.43
N PRO A 134 -21.88 -7.09 -8.32
CA PRO A 134 -23.25 -7.30 -7.89
C PRO A 134 -23.40 -8.64 -7.15
N PRO A 135 -24.30 -8.73 -6.16
CA PRO A 135 -24.54 -9.99 -5.45
C PRO A 135 -25.02 -11.07 -6.43
N ILE A 136 -24.48 -12.28 -6.30
CA ILE A 136 -24.94 -13.45 -7.05
C ILE A 136 -26.29 -13.87 -6.45
N GLU A 137 -27.39 -13.64 -7.19
CA GLU A 137 -28.74 -14.10 -6.83
C GLU A 137 -28.94 -15.61 -7.04
#